data_AF-A0A8I0TS80-F1
#
_entry.id   AF-A0A8I0TS80-F1
#
_cell.length_a   1.000
_cell.length_b   1.000
_cell.length_c   1.000
_cell.angle_alpha   90.00
_cell.angle_beta   90.00
_cell.angle_gamma   90.00
#
_symmetry.space_group_name_H-M   'P 1'
#
loop_
_entity.id
_entity.type
_entity.pdbx_description
1 polymer ?
#
loop_
_entity_poly.entity_id
_entity_poly.type
_entity_poly.pdbx_seq_one_letter_code
_entity_poly.pdbx_strand_id
1 'polypeptide(L)' 'MITQISHDVESAGDPAGLGLALAVAAELHAPVTRAPEVASAARGTARRTTAARPHRRTVRG' A
#
# COMPACT_ATOMS: atom_id res chain seq x y z
N MET A 1 -22.02 -24.26 14.56
CA MET A 1 -21.47 -23.38 15.60
C MET A 1 -19.97 -23.26 15.37
N ILE A 2 -19.42 -22.05 15.40
CA ILE A 2 -17.97 -21.81 15.29
C ILE A 2 -17.45 -21.40 16.66
N THR A 3 -16.36 -22.02 17.08
CA THR A 3 -15.67 -21.75 18.34
C THR A 3 -14.38 -21.02 18.05
N GLN A 4 -14.20 -19.86 18.67
CA GLN A 4 -12.94 -19.13 18.66
C GLN A 4 -12.00 -19.76 19.68
N ILE A 5 -10.81 -20.17 19.24
CA ILE A 5 -9.74 -20.69 20.11
C ILE A 5 -8.65 -19.64 20.16
N SER A 6 -8.41 -19.09 21.36
CA SER A 6 -7.28 -18.19 21.60
C SER A 6 -6.05 -19.02 21.89
N HIS A 7 -5.01 -18.87 21.06
CA HIS A 7 -3.68 -19.35 21.36
C HIS A 7 -2.92 -18.23 22.06
N ASP A 8 -2.75 -18.36 23.38
CA ASP A 8 -1.84 -17.49 24.10
C ASP A 8 -0.42 -18.01 23.82
N VAL A 9 0.35 -17.26 23.04
CA VAL A 9 1.76 -17.58 22.78
C VAL A 9 2.53 -17.08 24.00
N GLU A 10 2.78 -17.99 24.95
CA GLU A 10 3.70 -17.71 26.04
C GLU A 10 5.07 -17.34 25.45
N SER A 11 5.44 -16.07 25.65
CA SER A 11 6.63 -15.43 25.07
C SER A 11 6.52 -15.00 23.61
N ALA A 12 5.63 -14.05 23.33
CA ALA A 12 6.05 -12.95 22.46
C ALA A 12 7.18 -12.22 23.22
N GLY A 13 8.43 -12.47 22.80
CA GLY A 13 9.64 -12.09 23.51
C GLY A 13 9.63 -10.66 24.06
N ASP A 14 10.33 -10.48 25.19
CA ASP A 14 10.53 -9.19 25.83
C ASP A 14 10.87 -8.09 24.79
N PRO A 15 10.23 -6.91 24.84
CA PRO A 15 10.46 -5.84 23.87
C PRO A 15 11.92 -5.40 23.77
N ALA A 16 12.73 -5.53 24.83
CA ALA A 16 14.16 -5.26 24.73
C ALA A 16 14.88 -6.36 23.94
N GLY A 17 14.49 -7.62 24.11
CA GLY A 17 14.92 -8.75 23.28
C GLY A 17 14.59 -8.58 21.79
N LEU A 18 13.40 -8.06 21.47
CA LEU A 18 13.02 -7.75 20.08
C LEU A 18 13.92 -6.67 19.47
N GLY A 19 14.19 -5.59 20.22
CA GLY A 19 15.08 -4.52 19.76
C GLY A 19 16.49 -5.02 19.45
N LEU A 20 17.05 -5.87 20.33
CA LEU A 20 18.35 -6.50 20.12
C LEU A 20 18.33 -7.39 18.86
N ALA A 21 17.34 -8.26 18.71
CA ALA A 21 17.23 -9.16 17.57
C ALA A 21 17.17 -8.40 16.23
N LEU A 22 16.44 -7.28 16.18
CA LEU A 22 16.39 -6.42 15.00
C LEU A 22 17.71 -5.72 14.71
N ALA A 23 18.43 -5.27 15.75
CA ALA A 23 19.75 -4.66 15.59
C ALA A 23 20.77 -5.68 15.01
N VAL A 24 20.82 -6.89 15.57
CA VAL A 24 21.67 -7.97 15.06
C VAL A 24 21.29 -8.35 13.63
N ALA A 25 19.98 -8.42 13.32
CA ALA A 25 19.54 -8.70 11.96
C ALA A 25 20.01 -7.63 10.97
N ALA A 26 20.00 -6.35 11.35
CA ALA A 26 20.50 -5.26 10.51
C ALA A 26 22.02 -5.29 10.31
N GLU A 27 22.79 -5.76 11.29
CA GLU A 27 24.24 -5.96 11.16
C GLU A 27 24.57 -7.13 10.22
N LEU A 28 23.80 -8.22 10.29
CA LEU A 28 24.03 -9.42 9.49
C LEU A 28 23.48 -9.32 8.06
N HIS A 29 22.45 -8.50 7.83
CA HIS A 29 21.79 -8.39 6.54
C HIS A 29 21.90 -6.99 5.97
N ALA A 30 22.63 -6.85 4.86
CA ALA A 30 22.65 -5.61 4.10
C ALA A 30 21.23 -5.24 3.62
N PRO A 31 20.80 -3.97 3.72
CA PRO A 31 19.51 -3.54 3.21
C PRO A 31 19.42 -3.82 1.70
N VAL A 32 18.48 -4.66 1.31
CA VAL A 32 18.23 -4.97 -0.11
C VAL A 32 17.25 -3.94 -0.66
N THR A 33 17.65 -3.24 -1.72
CA THR A 33 16.73 -2.35 -2.44
C THR A 33 15.66 -3.18 -3.14
N ARG A 34 14.40 -2.78 -2.99
CA ARG A 34 13.30 -3.41 -3.69
C ARG A 34 13.50 -3.25 -5.21
N ALA A 35 13.37 -4.35 -5.95
CA ALA A 35 13.41 -4.33 -7.41
C ALA A 35 12.32 -3.40 -7.97
N PRO A 36 12.53 -2.77 -9.14
CA PRO A 36 11.53 -1.93 -9.76
C PRO A 36 10.22 -2.70 -9.96
N GLU A 37 9.12 -2.15 -9.43
CA GLU A 37 7.79 -2.67 -9.66
C GLU A 37 7.48 -2.54 -11.16
N VAL A 38 7.40 -3.66 -11.87
CA VAL A 38 6.96 -3.65 -13.27
C VAL A 38 5.47 -3.31 -13.27
N ALA A 39 5.13 -2.10 -13.68
CA ALA A 39 3.76 -1.67 -13.81
C ALA A 39 3.00 -2.66 -14.73
N SER A 40 2.03 -3.38 -14.17
CA SER A 40 1.01 -4.04 -14.97
C SER A 40 0.37 -2.97 -15.85
N ALA A 41 0.37 -3.19 -17.17
CA ALA A 41 -0.15 -2.22 -18.13
C ALA A 41 -1.53 -1.76 -17.67
N ALA A 42 -1.64 -0.47 -17.32
CA ALA A 42 -2.89 0.13 -16.92
C ALA A 42 -3.91 -0.16 -18.03
N ARG A 43 -4.96 -0.92 -17.70
CA ARG A 43 -6.12 -1.03 -18.59
C ARG A 43 -6.71 0.37 -18.68
N GLY A 44 -6.36 1.08 -19.75
CA GLY A 44 -6.81 2.44 -19.99
C GLY A 44 -8.33 2.45 -20.09
N THR A 45 -9.01 2.77 -19.00
CA THR A 45 -10.39 3.22 -19.09
C THR A 45 -10.33 4.61 -19.71
N ALA A 46 -10.51 4.68 -21.03
CA ALA A 46 -10.54 5.93 -21.76
C ALA A 46 -11.61 6.86 -21.14
N ARG A 47 -11.17 7.83 -20.34
CA ARG A 47 -12.03 8.89 -19.82
C ARG A 47 -12.38 9.77 -21.02
N ARG A 48 -13.60 9.63 -21.55
CA ARG A 48 -14.12 10.48 -22.63
C ARG A 48 -13.92 11.95 -22.28
N THR A 49 -12.96 12.59 -22.95
CA THR A 49 -12.75 14.03 -22.90
C THR A 49 -13.88 14.69 -23.66
N THR A 50 -14.80 15.34 -22.97
CA THR A 50 -15.78 16.24 -23.60
C THR A 50 -15.05 17.52 -24.01
N ALA A 51 -14.37 17.47 -25.16
CA ALA A 51 -13.82 18.67 -25.78
C ALA A 51 -14.98 19.58 -26.24
N ALA A 52 -14.92 20.85 -25.82
CA ALA A 52 -15.64 22.00 -26.35
C ALA A 52 -17.16 21.85 -26.58
N ARG A 53 -17.98 22.04 -25.53
CA ARG A 53 -19.35 22.51 -25.72
C ARG A 53 -19.39 24.02 -25.48
N PRO A 54 -19.42 24.88 -26.52
CA PRO A 54 -19.60 26.31 -26.30
C PRO A 54 -20.98 26.55 -25.67
N HIS A 55 -21.00 27.01 -24.43
CA HIS A 55 -22.23 27.45 -23.76
C HIS A 55 -22.76 28.69 -24.49
N ARG A 56 -23.75 28.48 -25.36
CA ARG A 56 -24.48 29.55 -26.05
C ARG A 56 -25.29 30.33 -25.00
N ARG A 57 -24.76 31.45 -24.50
CA ARG A 57 -25.55 32.44 -23.75
C ARG A 57 -26.58 33.04 -24.70
N THR A 58 -27.87 32.86 -24.41
CA THR A 58 -28.91 33.68 -25.03
C THR A 58 -28.83 35.07 -24.40
N VAL A 59 -28.59 36.09 -25.23
CA VAL A 59 -28.75 37.48 -24.83
C VAL A 59 -30.23 37.68 -24.52
N ARG A 60 -30.55 38.09 -23.29
CA ARG A 60 -31.80 38.79 -22.99
C ARG A 60 -31.42 40.26 -22.89
N GLY A 61 -32.04 41.06 -23.76
CA GLY A 61 -32.01 42.52 -23.64
C GLY A 61 -32.71 43.01 -22.39
#